data_AF-A0A849M1L7-F1
#
_entry.id   AF-A0A849M1L7-F1
#
_cell.length_a   1.000
_cell.length_b   1.000
_cell.length_c   1.000
_cell.angle_alpha   90.00
_cell.angle_beta   90.00
_cell.angle_gamma   90.00
#
_symmetry.space_group_name_H-M   'P 1'
#
loop_
_entity.id
_entity.type
_entity.pdbx_description
1 polymer ?
#
loop_
_entity_poly.entity_id
_entity_poly.type
_entity_poly.pdbx_seq_one_letter_code
_entity_poly.pdbx_strand_id
1 'polypeptide(L)'
;MSFIRLFIVVFSFLFLGQVFGKNATAAQYLYMINKVIPERKTVAVFMSEDLVNKEKPKLERAAATFGITVTIYLIDNARTIGGSIKKLSSDDALVVYETPVLKEKSSKMFILSKCKEKGIPVISSSMDYAKSGAFIGIIVNDKFKMTELLINLQNHSDQSDKFTEEFNLSLGITQVLK
;
A
#
# COMPACT_ATOMS: atom_id res chain seq x y z
N MET A 1 18.45 -45.52 -17.67
CA MET A 1 17.13 -45.05 -17.20
C MET A 1 17.29 -44.43 -15.81
N SER A 2 16.87 -43.22 -15.48
CA SER A 2 16.96 -41.94 -16.18
C SER A 2 17.01 -40.90 -15.05
N PHE A 3 18.16 -40.25 -14.85
CA PHE A 3 18.36 -39.14 -13.90
C PHE A 3 17.38 -37.96 -14.16
N ILE A 4 16.75 -37.95 -15.33
CA ILE A 4 15.80 -36.94 -15.80
C ILE A 4 14.46 -37.03 -15.04
N ARG A 5 14.11 -38.17 -14.43
CA ARG A 5 12.84 -38.30 -13.69
C ARG A 5 12.86 -37.73 -12.27
N LEU A 6 14.03 -37.45 -11.70
CA LEU A 6 14.14 -36.91 -10.33
C LEU A 6 14.12 -35.36 -10.30
N PHE A 7 14.41 -34.70 -11.42
CA PHE A 7 14.45 -33.23 -11.49
C PHE A 7 13.08 -32.56 -11.64
N ILE A 8 12.07 -33.29 -12.10
CA ILE A 8 10.72 -32.72 -12.37
C ILE A 8 9.86 -32.63 -11.10
N VAL A 9 10.12 -33.47 -10.09
CA VAL A 9 9.38 -33.41 -8.82
C VAL A 9 9.90 -32.30 -7.90
N VAL A 10 11.20 -31.98 -7.95
CA VAL A 10 11.79 -30.91 -7.12
C VAL A 10 11.47 -29.50 -7.66
N PHE A 11 11.27 -29.35 -8.96
CA PHE A 11 10.87 -28.05 -9.54
C PHE A 11 9.39 -27.70 -9.31
N SER A 12 8.57 -28.67 -8.91
CA SER A 12 7.14 -28.46 -8.62
C SER A 12 6.88 -27.88 -7.21
N PHE A 13 7.92 -27.74 -6.38
CA PHE A 13 7.82 -27.17 -5.03
C PHE A 13 8.20 -25.68 -4.93
N LEU A 14 8.66 -25.05 -6.00
CA LEU A 14 9.12 -23.66 -5.98
C LEU A 14 8.04 -22.61 -6.32
N PHE A 15 6.79 -23.01 -6.57
CA PHE A 15 5.78 -22.09 -7.12
C PHE A 15 4.44 -21.97 -6.36
N LEU A 16 4.29 -22.55 -5.16
CA LEU A 16 3.01 -22.53 -4.41
C LEU A 16 3.04 -21.76 -3.09
N GLY A 17 4.07 -20.95 -2.89
CA GLY A 17 4.10 -19.93 -1.85
C GLY A 17 3.96 -18.53 -2.43
N GLN A 18 3.04 -18.28 -3.37
CA GLN A 18 2.55 -16.91 -3.54
C GLN A 18 1.86 -16.53 -2.23
N VAL A 19 2.65 -16.00 -1.29
CA VAL A 19 2.15 -15.23 -0.17
C VAL A 19 1.38 -14.09 -0.81
N PHE A 20 0.08 -14.29 -1.02
CA PHE A 20 -0.82 -13.21 -1.34
C PHE A 20 -0.75 -12.28 -0.14
N GLY A 21 0.08 -11.23 -0.25
CA GLY A 21 0.09 -10.17 0.73
C GLY A 21 -1.36 -9.71 0.92
N LYS A 22 -1.83 -9.82 2.15
CA LYS A 22 -3.18 -9.41 2.51
C LYS A 22 -3.18 -7.91 2.63
N ASN A 23 -4.26 -7.31 2.12
CA ASN A 23 -4.51 -5.91 2.35
C ASN A 23 -4.72 -5.64 3.84
N ALA A 24 -4.07 -4.59 4.35
CA ALA A 24 -4.47 -4.03 5.62
C ALA A 24 -5.95 -3.61 5.55
N THR A 25 -6.63 -3.62 6.69
CA THR A 25 -8.04 -3.22 6.73
C THR A 25 -8.20 -1.73 6.39
N ALA A 26 -9.35 -1.36 5.84
CA ALA A 26 -9.71 0.04 5.59
C ALA A 26 -9.48 0.94 6.83
N ALA A 27 -9.83 0.44 8.02
CA ALA A 27 -9.62 1.16 9.27
C ALA A 27 -8.13 1.35 9.59
N GLN A 28 -7.28 0.35 9.35
CA GLN A 28 -5.82 0.46 9.56
C GLN A 28 -5.21 1.50 8.61
N TYR A 29 -5.56 1.48 7.33
CA TYR A 29 -5.10 2.47 6.36
C TYR A 29 -5.46 3.90 6.80
N LEU A 30 -6.74 4.14 7.07
CA LEU A 30 -7.22 5.48 7.39
C LEU A 30 -6.77 5.96 8.78
N TYR A 31 -6.66 5.05 9.76
CA TYR A 31 -6.08 5.37 11.06
C TYR A 31 -4.62 5.82 10.94
N MET A 32 -3.81 5.08 10.17
CA MET A 32 -2.40 5.41 9.96
C MET A 32 -2.24 6.74 9.22
N ILE A 33 -3.00 6.96 8.16
CA ILE A 33 -3.01 8.26 7.44
C ILE A 33 -3.36 9.39 8.40
N ASN A 34 -4.42 9.26 9.19
CA ASN A 34 -4.84 10.28 10.14
C ASN A 34 -3.81 10.57 11.26
N LYS A 35 -2.93 9.62 11.60
CA LYS A 35 -1.89 9.81 12.62
C LYS A 35 -0.59 10.34 12.03
N VAL A 36 -0.17 9.77 10.90
CA VAL A 36 1.14 10.05 10.28
C VAL A 36 1.10 11.32 9.43
N ILE A 37 0.01 11.57 8.71
CA ILE A 37 -0.17 12.73 7.81
C ILE A 37 -1.56 13.35 8.02
N PRO A 38 -1.84 13.88 9.23
CA PRO A 38 -3.19 14.34 9.62
C PRO A 38 -3.76 15.46 8.73
N GLU A 39 -2.91 16.21 8.04
CA GLU A 39 -3.26 17.27 7.10
C GLU A 39 -3.91 16.74 5.81
N ARG A 40 -3.68 15.47 5.46
CA ARG A 40 -4.26 14.83 4.27
C ARG A 40 -5.64 14.26 4.60
N LYS A 41 -6.69 15.04 4.33
CA LYS A 41 -8.09 14.64 4.58
C LYS A 41 -8.79 14.00 3.39
N THR A 42 -8.14 13.94 2.23
CA THR A 42 -8.65 13.22 1.06
C THR A 42 -7.76 12.00 0.77
N VAL A 43 -8.40 10.85 0.57
CA VAL A 43 -7.72 9.58 0.29
C VAL A 43 -8.25 9.00 -1.00
N ALA A 44 -7.36 8.80 -1.96
CA ALA A 44 -7.63 8.03 -3.15
C ALA A 44 -7.30 6.55 -2.89
N VAL A 45 -8.11 5.64 -3.41
CA VAL A 45 -7.88 4.20 -3.27
C VAL A 45 -7.85 3.54 -4.63
N PHE A 46 -6.74 2.89 -4.96
CA PHE A 46 -6.63 2.04 -6.15
C PHE A 46 -6.93 0.60 -5.74
N MET A 47 -7.95 0.01 -6.36
CA MET A 47 -8.35 -1.38 -6.16
C MET A 47 -8.99 -1.94 -7.43
N SER A 48 -9.13 -3.26 -7.51
CA SER A 48 -9.86 -3.96 -8.57
C SER A 48 -11.36 -4.02 -8.27
N GLU A 49 -12.18 -4.18 -9.30
CA GLU A 49 -13.64 -4.23 -9.18
C GLU A 49 -14.14 -5.28 -8.18
N ASP A 50 -13.50 -6.46 -8.12
CA ASP A 50 -13.88 -7.55 -7.21
C ASP A 50 -13.77 -7.20 -5.72
N LEU A 51 -12.89 -6.25 -5.38
CA LEU A 51 -12.69 -5.80 -3.99
C LEU A 51 -13.69 -4.72 -3.57
N VAL A 52 -14.27 -3.99 -4.52
CA VAL A 52 -15.11 -2.80 -4.24
C VAL A 52 -16.28 -3.16 -3.35
N ASN A 53 -17.06 -4.18 -3.72
CA ASN A 53 -18.26 -4.56 -2.98
C ASN A 53 -17.95 -4.97 -1.54
N LYS A 54 -16.77 -5.53 -1.30
CA LYS A 54 -16.32 -5.99 0.01
C LYS A 54 -15.73 -4.86 0.86
N GLU A 55 -14.99 -3.95 0.25
CA GLU A 55 -14.16 -2.98 0.96
C GLU A 55 -14.81 -1.59 1.02
N LYS A 56 -15.64 -1.20 0.05
CA LYS A 56 -16.31 0.11 0.02
C LYS A 56 -17.11 0.40 1.29
N PRO A 57 -17.97 -0.50 1.81
CA PRO A 57 -18.70 -0.23 3.07
C PRO A 57 -17.78 -0.13 4.30
N LYS A 58 -16.59 -0.72 4.25
CA LYS A 58 -15.60 -0.62 5.34
C LYS A 58 -14.83 0.69 5.25
N LEU A 59 -14.47 1.11 4.03
CA LEU A 59 -13.85 2.39 3.74
C LEU A 59 -14.77 3.54 4.13
N GLU A 60 -16.06 3.50 3.77
CA GLU A 60 -17.04 4.54 4.13
C GLU A 60 -17.20 4.67 5.65
N ARG A 61 -17.27 3.54 6.37
CA ARG A 61 -17.33 3.56 7.84
C ARG A 61 -16.06 4.13 8.46
N ALA A 62 -14.89 3.69 8.01
CA ALA A 62 -13.62 4.20 8.52
C ALA A 62 -13.42 5.68 8.17
N ALA A 63 -13.81 6.09 6.97
CA ALA A 63 -13.81 7.47 6.49
C ALA A 63 -14.61 8.38 7.41
N ALA A 64 -15.84 7.98 7.75
CA ALA A 64 -16.69 8.69 8.71
C ALA A 64 -16.03 8.78 10.10
N THR A 65 -15.45 7.69 10.61
CA THR A 65 -14.78 7.66 11.92
C THR A 65 -13.61 8.63 12.01
N PHE A 66 -12.83 8.77 10.93
CA PHE A 66 -11.61 9.58 10.94
C PHE A 66 -11.78 10.96 10.28
N GLY A 67 -12.97 11.29 9.80
CA GLY A 67 -13.23 12.55 9.09
C GLY A 67 -12.43 12.68 7.79
N ILE A 68 -12.29 11.58 7.05
CA ILE A 68 -11.54 11.50 5.79
C ILE A 68 -12.52 11.32 4.63
N THR A 69 -12.31 12.04 3.53
CA THR A 69 -13.04 11.81 2.28
C THR A 69 -12.33 10.75 1.45
N VAL A 70 -13.04 9.71 1.01
CA VAL A 70 -12.46 8.61 0.22
C VAL A 70 -13.02 8.60 -1.19
N THR A 71 -12.13 8.53 -2.19
CA THR A 71 -12.46 8.31 -3.60
C THR A 71 -11.85 7.01 -4.09
N ILE A 72 -12.66 6.13 -4.67
CA ILE A 72 -12.21 4.83 -5.19
C ILE A 72 -12.00 4.92 -6.69
N TYR A 73 -10.85 4.45 -7.17
CA TYR A 73 -10.51 4.30 -8.58
C TYR A 73 -10.32 2.82 -8.92
N LEU A 74 -11.07 2.34 -9.90
CA LEU A 74 -11.01 0.96 -10.36
C LEU A 74 -9.83 0.77 -11.32
N ILE A 75 -8.96 -0.18 -10.99
CA ILE A 75 -7.75 -0.51 -11.75
C ILE A 75 -7.79 -1.98 -12.15
N ASP A 76 -8.43 -2.26 -13.28
CA ASP A 76 -8.56 -3.63 -13.80
C ASP A 76 -7.44 -3.98 -14.78
N ASN A 77 -6.69 -2.98 -15.27
CA ASN A 77 -5.52 -3.16 -16.12
C ASN A 77 -4.57 -1.96 -16.04
N ALA A 78 -3.32 -2.14 -16.47
CA ALA A 78 -2.28 -1.12 -16.36
C ALA A 78 -2.58 0.18 -17.13
N ARG A 79 -3.45 0.14 -18.17
CA ARG A 79 -3.75 1.33 -18.99
C ARG A 79 -4.59 2.35 -18.23
N THR A 80 -5.40 1.93 -17.25
CA THR A 80 -6.25 2.85 -16.49
C THR A 80 -5.49 3.63 -15.42
N ILE A 81 -4.33 3.12 -14.96
CA ILE A 81 -3.51 3.73 -13.91
C ILE A 81 -3.18 5.18 -14.24
N GLY A 82 -2.65 5.45 -15.44
CA GLY A 82 -2.25 6.80 -15.85
C GLY A 82 -3.43 7.78 -15.86
N GLY A 83 -4.61 7.33 -16.28
CA GLY A 83 -5.84 8.13 -16.25
C GLY A 83 -6.29 8.45 -14.84
N SER A 84 -6.23 7.47 -13.93
CA SER A 84 -6.59 7.64 -12.52
C SER A 84 -5.62 8.57 -11.79
N ILE A 85 -4.30 8.42 -12.01
CA ILE A 85 -3.29 9.29 -11.39
C ILE A 85 -3.45 10.75 -11.82
N LYS A 86 -3.85 11.01 -13.07
CA LYS A 86 -4.09 12.38 -13.56
C LYS A 86 -5.20 13.10 -12.78
N LYS A 87 -6.17 12.36 -12.25
CA LYS A 87 -7.30 12.89 -11.46
C LYS A 87 -6.94 13.17 -10.00
N LEU A 88 -5.79 12.68 -9.53
CA LEU A 88 -5.35 12.89 -8.15
C LEU A 88 -4.81 14.32 -7.95
N SER A 89 -5.20 14.92 -6.83
CA SER A 89 -4.66 16.17 -6.30
C SER A 89 -3.38 15.91 -5.50
N SER A 90 -2.52 16.91 -5.38
CA SER A 90 -1.38 16.88 -4.43
C SER A 90 -1.83 16.80 -2.97
N ASP A 91 -3.09 17.09 -2.69
CA ASP A 91 -3.70 16.99 -1.36
C ASP A 91 -4.17 15.58 -0.99
N ASP A 92 -4.18 14.67 -1.97
CA ASP A 92 -4.57 13.30 -1.74
C ASP A 92 -3.43 12.48 -1.11
N ALA A 93 -3.80 11.52 -0.29
CA ALA A 93 -2.98 10.35 -0.01
C ALA A 93 -3.49 9.15 -0.84
N LEU A 94 -2.59 8.38 -1.46
CA LEU A 94 -2.97 7.24 -2.29
C LEU A 94 -2.80 5.92 -1.54
N VAL A 95 -3.88 5.20 -1.29
CA VAL A 95 -3.86 3.81 -0.83
C VAL A 95 -3.88 2.88 -2.03
N VAL A 96 -2.90 1.97 -2.10
CA VAL A 96 -2.80 0.96 -3.16
C VAL A 96 -3.08 -0.42 -2.57
N TYR A 97 -4.23 -0.99 -2.92
CA TYR A 97 -4.54 -2.38 -2.60
C TYR A 97 -3.73 -3.32 -3.48
N GLU A 98 -3.31 -4.44 -2.91
CA GLU A 98 -2.61 -5.49 -3.61
C GLU A 98 -3.56 -6.25 -4.54
N THR A 99 -3.47 -5.98 -5.84
CA THR A 99 -4.13 -6.71 -6.93
C THR A 99 -3.06 -7.18 -7.92
N PRO A 100 -3.33 -8.18 -8.79
CA PRO A 100 -2.34 -8.65 -9.77
C PRO A 100 -1.70 -7.52 -10.58
N VAL A 101 -2.53 -6.62 -11.13
CA VAL A 101 -2.09 -5.47 -11.93
C VAL A 101 -1.24 -4.49 -11.11
N LEU A 102 -1.65 -4.21 -9.87
CA LEU A 102 -0.96 -3.26 -9.00
C LEU A 102 0.34 -3.86 -8.40
N LYS A 103 0.45 -5.19 -8.31
CA LYS A 103 1.69 -5.88 -7.90
C LYS A 103 2.75 -5.91 -9.01
N GLU A 104 2.37 -5.78 -10.27
CA GLU A 104 3.32 -5.78 -11.38
C GLU A 104 4.38 -4.70 -11.19
N LYS A 105 5.65 -5.08 -11.37
CA LYS A 105 6.80 -4.19 -11.15
C LYS A 105 6.67 -2.89 -11.97
N SER A 106 6.25 -2.98 -13.23
CA SER A 106 6.03 -1.83 -14.12
C SER A 106 4.96 -0.88 -13.55
N SER A 107 3.79 -1.41 -13.19
CA SER A 107 2.68 -0.65 -12.59
C SER A 107 3.11 0.03 -11.30
N LYS A 108 3.73 -0.72 -10.38
CA LYS A 108 4.24 -0.20 -9.10
C LYS A 108 5.22 0.95 -9.31
N MET A 109 6.25 0.75 -10.13
CA MET A 109 7.26 1.79 -10.37
C MET A 109 6.66 3.02 -11.03
N PHE A 110 5.72 2.83 -11.95
CA PHE A 110 5.00 3.94 -12.58
C PHE A 110 4.16 4.73 -11.57
N ILE A 111 3.40 4.05 -10.70
CA ILE A 111 2.60 4.69 -9.63
C ILE A 111 3.51 5.49 -8.71
N LEU A 112 4.56 4.88 -8.18
CA LEU A 112 5.49 5.52 -7.25
C LEU A 112 6.18 6.73 -7.89
N SER A 113 6.65 6.61 -9.13
CA SER A 113 7.27 7.73 -9.86
C SER A 113 6.31 8.89 -10.04
N LYS A 114 5.08 8.63 -10.50
CA LYS A 114 4.10 9.70 -10.76
C LYS A 114 3.51 10.32 -9.50
N CYS A 115 3.35 9.55 -8.43
CA CYS A 115 2.93 10.09 -7.14
C CYS A 115 4.05 10.93 -6.52
N LYS A 116 5.31 10.52 -6.63
CA LYS A 116 6.48 11.33 -6.23
C LYS A 116 6.51 12.67 -6.96
N GLU A 117 6.38 12.66 -8.30
CA GLU A 117 6.32 13.89 -9.11
C GLU A 117 5.20 14.85 -8.66
N LYS A 118 4.08 14.31 -8.15
CA LYS A 118 2.92 15.08 -7.67
C LYS A 118 2.94 15.39 -6.16
N GLY A 119 3.93 14.91 -5.40
CA GLY A 119 3.97 15.04 -3.94
C GLY A 119 2.88 14.26 -3.21
N ILE A 120 2.36 13.19 -3.82
CA ILE A 120 1.30 12.34 -3.25
C ILE A 120 1.94 11.19 -2.47
N PRO A 121 1.73 11.08 -1.15
CA PRO A 121 2.22 9.94 -0.39
C PRO A 121 1.46 8.67 -0.79
N VAL A 122 2.20 7.59 -1.00
CA VAL A 122 1.64 6.26 -1.32
C VAL A 122 1.67 5.38 -0.08
N ILE A 123 0.55 4.72 0.20
CA ILE A 123 0.35 3.83 1.33
C ILE A 123 -0.03 2.45 0.80
N SER A 124 0.61 1.39 1.30
CA SER A 124 0.31 0.02 0.88
C SER A 124 0.58 -0.98 2.00
N SER A 125 -0.05 -2.15 1.95
CA SER A 125 0.27 -3.29 2.81
C SER A 125 1.33 -4.22 2.22
N SER A 126 1.89 -3.88 1.07
CA SER A 126 2.93 -4.66 0.43
C SER A 126 4.31 -4.21 0.89
N MET A 127 5.09 -5.15 1.44
CA MET A 127 6.50 -4.94 1.79
C MET A 127 7.32 -4.49 0.56
N ASP A 128 6.97 -5.02 -0.60
CA ASP A 128 7.62 -4.66 -1.86
C ASP A 128 7.36 -3.20 -2.26
N TYR A 129 6.14 -2.68 -2.06
CA TYR A 129 5.85 -1.25 -2.22
C TYR A 129 6.62 -0.39 -1.23
N ALA A 130 6.61 -0.75 0.06
CA ALA A 130 7.29 0.00 1.12
C ALA A 130 8.80 0.17 0.83
N LYS A 131 9.47 -0.94 0.47
CA LYS A 131 10.88 -0.94 0.09
C LYS A 131 11.17 -0.20 -1.22
N SER A 132 10.18 -0.09 -2.10
CA SER A 132 10.33 0.58 -3.40
C SER A 132 10.06 2.09 -3.35
N GLY A 133 9.63 2.64 -2.21
CA GLY A 133 9.42 4.07 -2.03
C GLY A 133 8.01 4.49 -1.65
N ALA A 134 7.10 3.57 -1.33
CA ALA A 134 5.83 3.94 -0.72
C ALA A 134 6.09 4.55 0.68
N PHE A 135 5.44 5.67 0.97
CA PHE A 135 5.65 6.46 2.18
C PHE A 135 5.28 5.68 3.44
N ILE A 136 4.16 4.94 3.44
CA ILE A 136 3.74 4.10 4.57
C ILE A 136 3.53 2.64 4.10
N GLY A 137 4.21 1.71 4.77
CA GLY A 137 4.03 0.27 4.63
C GLY A 137 3.30 -0.32 5.85
N ILE A 138 2.10 -0.85 5.69
CA ILE A 138 1.30 -1.46 6.77
C ILE A 138 1.25 -2.97 6.57
N ILE A 139 2.23 -3.70 7.09
CA ILE A 139 2.35 -5.14 6.86
C ILE A 139 1.51 -5.87 7.90
N VAL A 140 0.61 -6.74 7.43
CA VAL A 140 -0.30 -7.51 8.28
C VAL A 140 -0.12 -9.00 8.05
N ASN A 141 -0.38 -9.79 9.09
CA ASN A 141 -0.43 -11.24 8.97
C ASN A 141 -1.82 -11.75 8.54
N ASP A 142 -1.99 -13.07 8.52
CA ASP A 142 -3.23 -13.71 8.11
C ASP A 142 -4.48 -13.35 8.91
N LYS A 143 -4.29 -12.88 10.15
CA LYS A 143 -5.34 -12.44 11.07
C LYS A 143 -5.56 -10.92 11.03
N PHE A 144 -5.01 -10.23 10.02
CA PHE A 144 -5.00 -8.77 9.90
C PHE A 144 -4.31 -8.04 11.05
N LYS A 145 -3.50 -8.74 11.86
CA LYS A 145 -2.68 -8.10 12.90
C LYS A 145 -1.47 -7.47 12.22
N MET A 146 -1.25 -6.18 12.48
CA MET A 146 -0.07 -5.46 12.01
C MET A 146 1.19 -6.10 12.62
N THR A 147 2.11 -6.52 11.75
CA THR A 147 3.40 -7.10 12.12
C THR A 147 4.53 -6.09 11.96
N GLU A 148 4.44 -5.24 10.95
CA GLU A 148 5.41 -4.20 10.68
C GLU A 148 4.72 -2.93 10.20
N LEU A 149 5.21 -1.78 10.66
CA LEU A 149 4.81 -0.46 10.19
C LEU A 149 6.08 0.27 9.76
N LEU A 150 6.22 0.45 8.45
CA LEU A 150 7.38 1.06 7.83
C LEU A 150 7.04 2.47 7.36
N ILE A 151 7.93 3.41 7.64
CA ILE A 151 7.87 4.77 7.10
C ILE A 151 9.06 4.96 6.17
N ASN A 152 8.81 5.38 4.93
CA ASN A 152 9.87 5.66 3.96
C ASN A 152 10.01 7.18 3.73
N LEU A 153 11.07 7.75 4.30
CA LEU A 153 11.40 9.17 4.24
C LEU A 153 12.34 9.52 3.08
N GLN A 154 12.79 8.57 2.27
CA GLN A 154 13.75 8.81 1.18
C GLN A 154 13.26 9.86 0.17
N ASN A 155 11.94 10.01 0.05
CA ASN A 155 11.30 11.01 -0.83
C ASN A 155 10.51 12.08 -0.05
N HIS A 156 10.59 12.06 1.29
CA HIS A 156 9.81 12.90 2.21
C HIS A 156 10.69 13.36 3.39
N SER A 157 11.92 13.79 3.08
CA SER A 157 12.91 14.19 4.10
C SER A 157 12.46 15.39 4.92
N ASP A 158 11.57 16.22 4.36
CA ASP A 158 10.90 17.33 5.04
C ASP A 158 10.09 16.89 6.27
N GLN A 159 9.69 15.61 6.33
CA GLN A 159 8.92 15.07 7.45
C GLN A 159 9.79 14.36 8.50
N SER A 160 11.12 14.32 8.34
CA SER A 160 12.00 13.51 9.18
C SER A 160 11.92 13.83 10.67
N ASP A 161 11.76 15.11 11.00
CA ASP A 161 11.82 15.61 12.37
C ASP A 161 10.64 15.13 13.23
N LYS A 162 9.54 14.74 12.58
CA LYS A 162 8.37 14.18 13.24
C LYS A 162 8.59 12.76 13.77
N PHE A 163 9.49 11.98 13.15
CA PHE A 163 9.67 10.55 13.45
C PHE A 163 10.72 10.32 14.54
N THR A 164 10.45 10.87 15.73
CA THR A 164 11.24 10.64 16.96
C THR A 164 11.01 9.22 17.49
N GLU A 165 11.89 8.74 18.38
CA GLU A 165 11.70 7.43 19.03
C GLU A 165 10.37 7.34 19.78
N GLU A 166 9.99 8.40 20.50
CA GLU A 166 8.72 8.48 21.21
C GLU A 166 7.52 8.39 20.26
N PHE A 167 7.54 9.15 19.16
CA PHE A 167 6.50 9.10 18.15
C PHE A 167 6.40 7.71 17.53
N ASN A 168 7.54 7.13 17.18
CA ASN A 168 7.63 5.79 16.59
C ASN A 168 7.05 4.72 17.51
N LEU A 169 7.41 4.75 18.80
CA LEU A 169 6.86 3.83 19.81
C LEU A 169 5.35 4.01 19.99
N SER A 170 4.85 5.25 20.02
CA SER A 170 3.42 5.54 20.21
C SER A 170 2.53 4.98 19.10
N LEU A 171 3.06 4.88 17.88
CA LEU A 171 2.34 4.37 16.71
C LEU A 171 2.70 2.92 16.35
N GLY A 172 3.70 2.34 17.03
CA GLY A 172 4.22 1.02 16.71
C GLY A 172 4.99 0.97 15.38
N ILE A 173 5.67 2.06 15.01
CA ILE A 173 6.56 2.13 13.83
C ILE A 173 7.77 1.23 14.11
N THR A 174 7.94 0.20 13.29
CA THR A 174 9.02 -0.78 13.44
C THR A 174 10.25 -0.40 12.66
N GLN A 175 10.10 0.39 11.59
CA GLN A 175 11.22 0.80 10.74
C GLN A 175 10.98 2.16 10.11
N VAL A 176 12.03 2.99 10.10
CA VAL A 176 12.08 4.25 9.35
C VAL A 176 13.22 4.15 8.34
N LEU A 177 12.88 4.16 7.05
CA LEU A 177 13.84 4.17 5.95
C LEU A 177 14.19 5.62 5.63
N LYS A 178 15.48 5.96 5.69
CA LYS A 178 16.00 7.30 5.37
C LYS A 178 16.76 7.27 4.06
#